data_AF-A0A7C5TWC2-F1
#
_entry.id   AF-A0A7C5TWC2-F1
#
_cell.length_a   1.000
_cell.length_b   1.000
_cell.length_c   1.000
_cell.angle_alpha   90.00
_cell.angle_beta   90.00
_cell.angle_gamma   90.00
#
_symmetry.space_group_name_H-M   'P 1'
#
loop_
_entity.id
_entity.type
_entity.pdbx_description
1 polymer ?
#
loop_
_entity_poly.entity_id
_entity_poly.type
_entity_poly.pdbx_seq_one_letter_code
_entity_poly.pdbx_strand_id
1 'polypeptide(L)'
;EKTLRYPGHAEKMLLLREAGFFDKEPRRVGGVEVRPLDLTAELLFPQWQLGEGEEDLTVMRVELRGRHAGQPVRAVYELLDRYDRATGTTSMARTTGYTCTAAVHAVLDGLFRAPGVSAPERLGSVPGGYAHMMRHLAERGVVFRSREDDDAG
;
A
#
# COMPACT_ATOMS: atom_id res chain seq x y z
N GLU A 1 4.06 10.75 4.49
CA GLU A 1 3.52 9.76 3.56
C GLU A 1 2.67 10.45 2.49
N LYS A 2 2.64 9.94 1.25
CA LYS A 2 1.83 10.48 0.16
C LYS A 2 1.25 9.33 -0.66
N THR A 3 0.07 9.54 -1.23
CA THR A 3 -0.63 8.56 -2.04
C THR A 3 -0.62 8.96 -3.51
N LEU A 4 -0.29 8.03 -4.41
CA LEU A 4 -0.31 8.25 -5.85
C LEU A 4 -1.70 7.95 -6.45
N ARG A 5 -2.11 8.76 -7.41
CA ARG A 5 -3.35 8.59 -8.19
C ARG A 5 -3.09 9.00 -9.63
N TYR A 6 -3.93 8.48 -10.53
CA TYR A 6 -3.92 8.92 -11.92
C TYR A 6 -4.32 10.39 -12.04
N PRO A 7 -3.81 11.13 -13.05
CA PRO A 7 -4.21 12.51 -13.31
C PRO A 7 -5.74 12.64 -13.44
N GLY A 8 -6.31 13.71 -12.87
CA GLY A 8 -7.75 13.94 -12.87
C GLY A 8 -8.53 13.24 -11.75
N HIS A 9 -7.92 12.29 -11.02
CA HIS A 9 -8.61 11.60 -9.92
C HIS A 9 -8.91 12.57 -8.76
N ALA A 10 -7.94 13.40 -8.36
CA ALA A 10 -8.09 14.29 -7.21
C ALA A 10 -9.21 15.31 -7.44
N GLU A 11 -9.26 15.91 -8.63
CA GLU A 11 -10.26 16.88 -9.05
C GLU A 11 -11.68 16.28 -9.04
N LYS A 12 -11.84 15.03 -9.52
CA LYS A 12 -13.12 14.32 -9.48
C LYS A 12 -13.59 14.03 -8.05
N MET A 13 -12.67 13.62 -7.16
CA MET A 13 -13.02 13.37 -5.76
C MET A 13 -13.36 14.67 -5.00
N LEU A 14 -12.67 15.77 -5.32
CA LEU A 14 -12.98 17.10 -4.78
C LEU A 14 -14.38 17.55 -5.21
N LEU A 15 -14.74 17.36 -6.49
CA LEU A 15 -16.07 17.68 -7.01
C LEU A 15 -17.16 16.94 -6.22
N LEU A 16 -17.03 15.62 -6.04
CA LEU A 16 -18.00 14.83 -5.26
C LEU A 16 -18.12 15.32 -3.81
N ARG A 17 -16.97 15.60 -3.18
CA ARG A 17 -16.93 16.11 -1.81
C ARG A 17 -17.63 17.46 -1.69
N GLU A 18 -17.31 18.41 -2.56
CA GLU A 18 -17.82 19.79 -2.51
C GLU A 18 -19.30 19.89 -2.87
N ALA A 19 -19.79 18.96 -3.69
CA ALA A 19 -21.22 18.80 -3.96
C ALA A 19 -21.99 18.08 -2.84
N GLY A 20 -21.33 17.67 -1.74
CA GLY A 20 -21.96 17.07 -0.57
C GLY A 20 -22.21 15.56 -0.66
N PHE A 21 -21.70 14.87 -1.68
CA PHE A 21 -21.86 13.42 -1.82
C PHE A 21 -21.16 12.61 -0.72
N PHE A 22 -20.17 13.20 -0.04
CA PHE A 22 -19.45 12.54 1.05
C PHE A 22 -19.93 12.99 2.45
N ASP A 23 -21.05 13.72 2.51
CA ASP A 23 -21.61 14.15 3.79
C ASP A 23 -22.13 12.96 4.60
N LYS A 24 -21.85 13.01 5.90
CA LYS A 24 -22.27 11.99 6.87
C LYS A 24 -23.58 12.34 7.57
N GLU A 25 -23.97 13.61 7.54
CA GLU A 25 -25.22 14.07 8.13
C GLU A 25 -26.40 13.65 7.25
N PRO A 26 -27.43 13.01 7.82
CA PRO A 26 -28.64 12.67 7.08
C PRO A 26 -29.32 13.92 6.49
N ARG A 27 -29.88 13.76 5.28
CA ARG A 27 -30.70 14.76 4.62
C ARG A 27 -32.04 14.15 4.25
N ARG A 28 -33.11 14.95 4.37
CA ARG A 28 -34.46 14.51 4.00
C ARG A 28 -34.71 14.67 2.51
N VAL A 29 -34.94 13.57 1.81
CA VAL A 29 -35.22 13.51 0.36
C VAL A 29 -36.51 12.71 0.16
N GLY A 30 -37.54 13.30 -0.42
CA GLY A 30 -38.81 12.60 -0.67
C GLY A 30 -39.49 12.04 0.59
N GLY A 31 -39.23 12.64 1.77
CA GLY A 31 -39.77 12.18 3.05
C GLY A 31 -38.93 11.11 3.78
N VAL A 32 -37.83 10.66 3.19
CA VAL A 32 -36.91 9.68 3.77
C VAL A 32 -35.59 10.36 4.16
N GLU A 33 -35.01 9.97 5.29
CA GLU A 33 -33.68 10.41 5.70
C GLU A 33 -32.62 9.56 4.99
N VAL A 34 -31.71 10.21 4.25
CA VAL A 34 -30.63 9.55 3.51
C VAL A 34 -29.31 10.21 3.86
N ARG A 35 -28.30 9.42 4.19
CA ARG A 35 -26.91 9.89 4.29
C ARG A 35 -26.29 9.90 2.89
N PRO A 36 -25.86 11.07 2.37
CA PRO A 36 -25.25 11.15 1.05
C PRO A 36 -24.06 10.20 0.85
N LEU A 37 -23.23 10.03 1.89
CA LEU A 37 -22.11 9.09 1.85
C LEU A 37 -22.54 7.65 1.55
N ASP A 38 -23.64 7.18 2.17
CA ASP A 38 -24.10 5.80 2.02
C ASP A 38 -24.68 5.57 0.64
N LEU A 39 -25.48 6.53 0.15
CA LEU A 39 -26.00 6.48 -1.21
C LEU A 39 -24.87 6.50 -2.24
N THR A 40 -23.87 7.37 -2.04
CA THR A 40 -22.72 7.49 -2.94
C THR A 40 -21.91 6.21 -2.97
N ALA A 41 -21.66 5.60 -1.80
CA ALA A 41 -20.99 4.31 -1.71
C ALA A 41 -21.80 3.22 -2.44
N GLU A 42 -23.10 3.12 -2.18
CA GLU A 42 -23.97 2.13 -2.83
C GLU A 42 -23.95 2.25 -4.36
N LEU A 43 -23.93 3.48 -4.90
CA LEU A 43 -23.90 3.70 -6.34
C LEU A 43 -22.53 3.43 -6.96
N LEU A 44 -21.44 3.86 -6.31
CA LEU A 44 -20.10 3.83 -6.92
C LEU A 44 -19.35 2.52 -6.66
N PHE A 45 -19.58 1.86 -5.52
CA PHE A 45 -18.83 0.66 -5.13
C PHE A 45 -18.99 -0.49 -6.14
N PRO A 46 -20.19 -0.81 -6.67
CA PRO A 46 -20.35 -1.84 -7.68
C PRO A 46 -19.65 -1.49 -9.01
N GLN A 47 -19.56 -0.19 -9.35
CA GLN A 47 -18.93 0.28 -10.59
C GLN A 47 -17.41 0.28 -10.52
N TRP A 48 -16.83 0.27 -9.32
CA TRP A 48 -15.39 0.32 -9.08
C TRP A 48 -14.79 -1.02 -8.65
N GLN A 49 -15.61 -2.06 -8.51
CA GLN A 49 -15.11 -3.40 -8.29
C GLN A 49 -14.36 -3.89 -9.53
N LEU A 50 -13.17 -4.43 -9.32
CA LEU A 50 -12.43 -5.08 -10.38
C LEU A 50 -13.20 -6.30 -10.86
N GLY A 51 -13.47 -6.35 -12.16
CA GLY A 51 -14.03 -7.52 -12.82
C GLY A 51 -13.05 -8.69 -12.88
N GLU A 52 -13.55 -9.88 -13.22
CA GLU A 52 -12.69 -11.04 -13.46
C GLU A 52 -11.72 -10.73 -14.62
N GLY A 53 -10.41 -10.89 -14.36
CA GLY A 53 -9.36 -10.61 -15.33
C GLY A 53 -8.99 -9.13 -15.49
N GLU A 54 -9.62 -8.21 -14.74
CA GLU A 54 -9.15 -6.83 -14.67
C GLU A 54 -7.86 -6.72 -13.87
N GLU A 55 -6.88 -6.03 -14.46
CA GLU A 55 -5.53 -5.95 -13.92
C GLU A 55 -5.35 -4.71 -13.04
N ASP A 56 -4.68 -4.89 -11.91
CA ASP A 56 -4.22 -3.81 -11.05
C ASP A 56 -2.68 -3.71 -11.02
N LEU A 57 -2.20 -2.67 -10.36
CA LEU A 57 -0.78 -2.46 -10.12
C LEU A 57 -0.56 -1.74 -8.79
N THR A 58 0.60 -1.99 -8.20
CA THR A 58 1.06 -1.33 -6.98
C THR A 58 2.38 -0.63 -7.28
N VAL A 59 2.40 0.69 -7.09
CA VAL A 59 3.62 1.50 -7.16
C VAL A 59 3.95 2.03 -5.78
N MET A 60 5.16 1.80 -5.33
CA MET A 60 5.67 2.38 -4.09
C MET A 60 7.07 2.95 -4.33
N ARG A 61 7.32 4.11 -3.75
CA ARG A 61 8.64 4.75 -3.73
C ARG A 61 8.91 5.28 -2.34
N VAL A 62 10.01 4.83 -1.75
CA VAL A 62 10.52 5.28 -0.46
C VAL A 62 11.83 6.00 -0.72
N GLU A 63 11.89 7.27 -0.34
CA GLU A 63 13.09 8.09 -0.44
C GLU A 63 13.57 8.44 0.97
N LEU A 64 14.81 8.07 1.25
CA LEU A 64 15.50 8.31 2.51
C LEU A 64 16.63 9.29 2.23
N ARG A 65 16.70 10.34 3.04
CA ARG A 65 17.82 11.30 3.03
C ARG A 65 18.39 11.38 4.42
N GLY A 66 19.71 11.33 4.53
CA GLY A 66 20.38 11.34 5.82
C GLY A 66 21.87 11.62 5.70
N ARG A 67 22.58 11.36 6.79
CA ARG A 67 24.04 11.41 6.82
C ARG A 67 24.59 10.08 7.29
N HIS A 68 25.59 9.56 6.59
CA HIS A 68 26.35 8.39 7.00
C HIS A 68 27.83 8.78 7.09
N ALA A 69 28.44 8.57 8.25
CA ALA A 69 29.82 9.00 8.52
C ALA A 69 30.11 10.48 8.16
N GLY A 70 29.13 11.36 8.36
CA GLY A 70 29.23 12.80 8.05
C GLY A 70 28.88 13.20 6.61
N GLN A 71 28.89 12.25 5.66
CA GLN A 71 28.55 12.49 4.26
C GLN A 71 27.04 12.41 4.03
N PRO A 72 26.47 13.26 3.17
CA PRO A 72 25.07 13.18 2.81
C PRO A 72 24.82 11.93 1.96
N VAL A 73 23.79 11.17 2.32
CA VAL A 73 23.41 9.95 1.61
C VAL A 73 21.93 10.02 1.26
N ARG A 74 21.62 9.63 0.04
CA ARG A 74 20.25 9.44 -0.44
C ARG A 74 20.05 8.01 -0.89
N ALA A 75 19.08 7.32 -0.28
CA ALA A 75 18.68 5.99 -0.69
C ALA A 75 17.25 6.03 -1.23
N VAL A 76 17.01 5.38 -2.36
CA VAL A 76 15.68 5.26 -2.95
C VAL A 76 15.34 3.80 -3.17
N TYR A 77 14.18 3.39 -2.65
CA TYR A 77 13.59 2.08 -2.85
C TYR A 77 12.33 2.22 -3.69
N GLU A 78 12.21 1.42 -4.74
CA GLU A 78 11.10 1.44 -5.68
C GLU A 78 10.52 0.03 -5.86
N LEU A 79 9.20 -0.06 -5.83
CA LEU A 79 8.42 -1.25 -6.14
C LEU A 79 7.43 -0.90 -7.24
N LEU A 80 7.43 -1.71 -8.30
CA LEU A 80 6.41 -1.73 -9.33
C LEU A 80 5.97 -3.17 -9.51
N ASP A 81 4.87 -3.53 -8.86
CA ASP A 81 4.24 -4.84 -8.97
C ASP A 81 2.97 -4.72 -9.81
N ARG A 82 2.62 -5.79 -10.53
CA ARG A 82 1.49 -5.85 -11.46
C ARG A 82 0.71 -7.12 -11.21
N TYR A 83 -0.54 -7.12 -11.63
CA TYR A 83 -1.38 -8.31 -11.70
C TYR A 83 -0.61 -9.52 -12.29
N ASP A 84 -0.69 -10.65 -11.61
CA ASP A 84 -0.09 -11.90 -12.07
C ASP A 84 -1.11 -12.71 -12.86
N ARG A 85 -0.95 -12.70 -14.19
CA ARG A 85 -1.81 -13.45 -15.12
C ARG A 85 -1.72 -14.96 -14.95
N ALA A 86 -0.59 -15.48 -14.47
CA ALA A 86 -0.41 -16.93 -14.34
C ALA A 86 -1.21 -17.49 -13.15
N THR A 87 -1.30 -16.72 -12.06
CA THR A 87 -2.02 -17.14 -10.85
C THR A 87 -3.35 -16.42 -10.65
N GLY A 88 -3.69 -15.48 -11.53
CA GLY A 88 -4.89 -14.64 -11.43
C GLY A 88 -4.89 -13.71 -10.21
N THR A 89 -3.72 -13.41 -9.64
CA THR A 89 -3.60 -12.72 -8.34
C THR A 89 -3.31 -11.23 -8.54
N THR A 90 -4.09 -10.38 -7.88
CA THR A 90 -3.90 -8.92 -7.93
C THR A 90 -2.58 -8.49 -7.30
N SER A 91 -2.02 -7.39 -7.81
CA SER A 91 -0.82 -6.77 -7.29
C SER A 91 -0.97 -6.40 -5.81
N MET A 92 -2.12 -5.85 -5.44
CA MET A 92 -2.40 -5.52 -4.04
C MET A 92 -2.40 -6.76 -3.14
N ALA A 93 -3.03 -7.86 -3.59
CA ALA A 93 -3.06 -9.11 -2.84
C ALA A 93 -1.67 -9.72 -2.67
N ARG A 94 -0.82 -9.67 -3.71
CA ARG A 94 0.57 -10.15 -3.66
C ARG A 94 1.39 -9.34 -2.66
N THR A 95 1.39 -8.01 -2.81
CA THR A 95 2.23 -7.12 -2.00
C THR A 95 1.81 -7.07 -0.52
N THR A 96 0.52 -7.23 -0.22
CA THR A 96 0.01 -7.27 1.16
C THR A 96 0.07 -8.68 1.74
N GLY A 97 -0.46 -9.66 1.02
CA GLY A 97 -0.60 -11.05 1.48
C GLY A 97 0.74 -11.74 1.69
N TYR A 98 1.68 -11.58 0.75
CA TYR A 98 3.01 -12.19 0.90
C TYR A 98 3.83 -11.50 1.99
N THR A 99 3.68 -10.19 2.20
CA THR A 99 4.32 -9.49 3.33
C THR A 99 3.79 -10.01 4.67
N CYS A 100 2.47 -10.18 4.80
CA CYS A 100 1.86 -10.78 5.98
C CYS A 100 2.38 -12.22 6.22
N THR A 101 2.42 -13.02 5.16
CA THR A 101 2.90 -14.41 5.22
C THR A 101 4.37 -14.49 5.60
N ALA A 102 5.22 -13.60 5.09
CA ALA A 102 6.63 -13.50 5.45
C ALA A 102 6.82 -13.24 6.95
N ALA A 103 6.01 -12.34 7.52
CA ALA A 103 6.03 -12.04 8.95
C ALA A 103 5.56 -13.23 9.80
N VAL A 104 4.53 -13.95 9.36
CA VAL A 104 4.07 -15.19 10.01
C VAL A 104 5.19 -16.23 10.03
N HIS A 105 5.88 -16.46 8.91
CA HIS A 105 7.03 -17.36 8.87
C HIS A 105 8.16 -16.91 9.78
N ALA A 106 8.45 -15.60 9.87
CA ALA A 106 9.46 -15.10 10.80
C ALA A 106 9.13 -15.42 12.27
N VAL A 107 7.84 -15.45 12.64
CA VAL A 107 7.41 -15.86 13.98
C VAL A 107 7.55 -17.38 14.15
N LEU A 108 7.05 -18.17 13.19
CA LEU A 108 7.08 -19.64 13.25
C LEU A 108 8.50 -20.21 13.27
N ASP A 109 9.41 -19.62 12.50
CA ASP A 109 10.82 -20.02 12.44
C ASP A 109 11.61 -19.53 13.67
N GLY A 110 10.95 -18.78 14.56
CA GLY A 110 11.56 -18.24 15.77
C GLY A 110 12.55 -17.10 15.51
N LEU A 111 12.53 -16.49 14.32
CA LEU A 111 13.30 -15.28 14.00
C LEU A 111 12.79 -14.07 14.78
N PHE A 112 11.49 -13.98 15.01
CA PHE A 112 10.86 -12.96 15.84
C PHE A 112 10.13 -13.58 17.02
N ARG A 113 10.57 -13.28 18.24
CA ARG A 113 10.09 -13.90 19.49
C ARG A 113 9.48 -12.92 20.48
N ALA A 114 9.44 -11.62 20.16
CA ALA A 114 8.97 -10.63 21.11
C ALA A 114 7.45 -10.79 21.33
N PRO A 115 7.00 -11.05 22.57
CA PRO A 115 5.58 -11.16 22.87
C PRO A 115 4.89 -9.78 22.86
N GLY A 116 3.56 -9.79 22.76
CA GLY A 116 2.72 -8.59 22.78
C GLY A 116 2.53 -7.93 21.41
N VAL A 117 2.00 -6.71 21.41
CA VAL A 117 1.75 -5.95 20.18
C VAL A 117 3.05 -5.35 19.66
N SER A 118 3.37 -5.61 18.39
CA SER A 118 4.59 -5.14 17.74
C SER A 118 4.28 -4.50 16.40
N ALA A 119 4.85 -3.32 16.17
CA ALA A 119 4.83 -2.71 14.86
C ALA A 119 5.81 -3.43 13.92
N PRO A 120 5.57 -3.46 12.59
CA PRO A 120 6.40 -4.19 11.63
C PRO A 120 7.88 -3.79 11.64
N GLU A 121 8.20 -2.56 12.00
CA GLU A 121 9.57 -2.03 12.08
C GLU A 121 10.40 -2.78 13.13
N ARG A 122 9.76 -3.34 14.17
CA ARG A 122 10.42 -4.19 15.16
C ARG A 122 10.91 -5.50 14.56
N LEU A 123 10.17 -6.07 13.60
CA LEU A 123 10.61 -7.25 12.86
C LEU A 123 11.76 -6.88 11.91
N GLY A 124 11.70 -5.72 11.26
CA GLY A 124 12.78 -5.26 10.37
C GLY A 124 14.11 -5.04 11.10
N SER A 125 14.07 -4.64 12.37
CA SER A 125 15.27 -4.31 13.16
C SER A 125 15.95 -5.50 13.84
N VAL A 126 15.32 -6.68 13.92
CA VAL A 126 16.02 -7.88 14.43
C VAL A 126 17.06 -8.35 13.42
N PRO A 127 18.20 -8.92 13.87
CA PRO A 127 19.22 -9.47 12.97
C PRO A 127 18.61 -10.46 11.97
N GLY A 128 18.77 -10.19 10.68
CA GLY A 128 18.22 -11.03 9.59
C GLY A 128 16.74 -10.83 9.29
N GLY A 129 15.98 -10.08 10.11
CA GLY A 129 14.55 -9.83 9.93
C GLY A 129 14.22 -9.14 8.61
N TYR A 130 14.88 -8.02 8.33
CA TYR A 130 14.76 -7.33 7.03
C TYR A 130 15.09 -8.26 5.86
N ALA A 131 16.24 -8.94 5.91
CA ALA A 131 16.70 -9.82 4.84
C ALA A 131 15.72 -10.99 4.59
N HIS A 132 15.12 -11.55 5.65
CA HIS A 132 14.08 -12.57 5.56
C HIS A 132 12.85 -12.08 4.81
N MET A 133 12.33 -10.90 5.19
CA MET A 133 11.16 -10.29 4.55
C MET A 133 11.41 -10.05 3.06
N MET A 134 12.54 -9.41 2.72
CA MET A 134 12.87 -9.08 1.33
C MET A 134 13.09 -10.33 0.48
N ARG A 135 13.75 -11.36 1.03
CA ARG A 135 13.94 -12.64 0.33
C ARG A 135 12.62 -13.36 0.07
N HIS A 136 11.75 -13.45 1.07
CA HIS A 136 10.45 -14.10 0.94
C HIS A 136 9.58 -13.47 -0.16
N LEU A 137 9.61 -12.13 -0.25
CA LEU A 137 8.93 -11.36 -1.30
C LEU A 137 9.56 -11.59 -2.67
N ALA A 138 10.90 -11.54 -2.76
CA ALA A 138 11.63 -11.73 -4.02
C ALA A 138 11.43 -13.14 -4.62
N GLU A 139 11.41 -14.18 -3.79
CA GLU A 139 11.10 -15.57 -4.19
C GLU A 139 9.72 -15.71 -4.84
N ARG A 140 8.81 -14.76 -4.57
CA ARG A 140 7.44 -14.71 -5.13
C ARG A 140 7.29 -13.64 -6.22
N GLY A 141 8.41 -13.07 -6.68
CA GLY A 141 8.44 -12.07 -7.74
C GLY A 141 8.06 -10.65 -7.31
N VAL A 142 7.88 -10.38 -6.01
CA VAL A 142 7.68 -9.02 -5.49
C VAL A 142 9.05 -8.42 -5.20
N VAL A 143 9.59 -7.69 -6.18
CA VAL A 143 10.99 -7.23 -6.15
C VAL A 143 11.08 -5.72 -5.95
N PHE A 144 11.83 -5.33 -4.93
CA PHE A 144 12.21 -3.94 -4.70
C PHE A 144 13.54 -3.64 -5.38
N ARG A 145 13.61 -2.48 -6.04
CA ARG A 145 14.85 -1.94 -6.60
C ARG A 145 15.36 -0.85 -5.66
N SER A 146 16.61 -0.96 -5.23
CA SER A 146 17.28 0.06 -4.43
C SER A 146 18.37 0.76 -5.23
N ARG A 147 18.51 2.07 -5.05
CA ARG A 147 19.69 2.84 -5.47
C ARG A 147 20.15 3.72 -4.32
N GLU A 148 21.47 3.87 -4.21
CA GLU A 148 22.10 4.84 -3.32
C GLU A 148 22.80 5.87 -4.21
N ASP A 149 22.45 7.13 -4.00
CA ASP A 149 23.07 8.26 -4.67
C ASP A 149 23.83 9.06 -3.61
N ASP A 150 25.03 9.53 -3.96
CA ASP A 150 25.67 10.61 -3.22
C ASP A 150 24.78 11.85 -3.45
N ASP A 151 24.19 12.40 -2.38
CA ASP A 151 23.33 13.58 -2.47
C ASP A 151 24.23 14.82 -2.67
N ALA A 152 24.81 14.93 -3.86
CA ALA A 152 25.45 16.13 -4.37
C ALA A 152 24.31 17.10 -4.74
N GLY A 153 23.88 17.87 -3.74
CA GLY A 153 22.75 18.79 -3.83
C GLY A 153 22.83 19.78 -4.99
#